data_AF-A0A380ELF8-F1
#
_entry.id   AF-A0A380ELF8-F1
#
_cell.length_a   1.000
_cell.length_b   1.000
_cell.length_c   1.000
_cell.angle_alpha   90.00
_cell.angle_beta   90.00
_cell.angle_gamma   90.00
#
_symmetry.space_group_name_H-M   'P 1'
#
loop_
_entity.id
_entity.type
_entity.pdbx_description
1 polymer ?
#
loop_
_entity_poly.entity_id
_entity_poly.type
_entity_poly.pdbx_seq_one_letter_code
_entity_poly.pdbx_strand_id
1 'polypeptide(L)'
;MEKIFLNGEFVSPSEAKVSYNDRGYVFGDGIYEYIRVYNGKLFTVTEHYERFLRSANEIGLDLNYSVEELIELSRKLVDMNQIETGAIYIQATRGVAERNHSFPTPEVEPAIVAYTKSYDRPYDHLEMV
;
A
#
# COMPACT_ATOMS: atom_id res chain seq x y z
N MET A 1 4.59 5.83 -18.24
CA MET A 1 3.95 6.86 -17.39
C MET A 1 3.68 6.21 -16.06
N GLU A 2 4.06 6.85 -14.96
CA GLU A 2 3.88 6.31 -13.61
C GLU A 2 2.41 6.03 -13.32
N LYS A 3 2.16 4.90 -12.65
CA LYS A 3 0.84 4.40 -12.24
C LYS A 3 0.80 4.24 -10.73
N ILE A 4 -0.35 4.57 -10.16
CA ILE A 4 -0.69 4.37 -8.76
C ILE A 4 -1.91 3.45 -8.72
N PHE A 5 -1.88 2.45 -7.86
CA PHE A 5 -3.08 1.68 -7.54
C PHE A 5 -3.89 2.46 -6.51
N LEU A 6 -5.16 2.74 -6.78
CA LEU A 6 -6.10 3.35 -5.85
C LEU A 6 -7.45 2.63 -5.94
N ASN A 7 -7.87 2.01 -4.85
CA ASN A 7 -9.20 1.38 -4.70
C ASN A 7 -9.61 0.46 -5.87
N GLY A 8 -8.70 -0.39 -6.34
CA GLY A 8 -8.98 -1.34 -7.43
C GLY A 8 -8.54 -0.88 -8.82
N GLU A 9 -8.15 0.38 -8.99
CA GLU A 9 -7.83 0.97 -10.29
C GLU A 9 -6.38 1.45 -10.40
N PHE A 10 -5.80 1.37 -11.60
CA PHE A 10 -4.45 1.90 -11.91
C PHE A 10 -4.53 3.29 -12.55
N VAL A 11 -4.47 4.32 -11.72
CA VAL A 11 -4.65 5.71 -12.09
C VAL A 11 -3.33 6.44 -12.31
N SER A 12 -3.36 7.62 -12.94
CA SER A 12 -2.19 8.52 -12.97
C SER A 12 -1.99 9.22 -11.61
N PRO A 13 -0.77 9.71 -11.29
CA PRO A 13 -0.53 10.43 -10.05
C PRO A 13 -1.46 11.63 -9.80
N SER A 14 -1.85 12.35 -10.85
CA SER A 14 -2.79 13.49 -10.75
C SER A 14 -4.23 13.08 -10.41
N GLU A 15 -4.58 11.82 -10.67
CA GLU A 15 -5.92 11.26 -10.39
C GLU A 15 -5.97 10.56 -9.02
N ALA A 16 -4.81 10.21 -8.45
CA ALA A 16 -4.71 9.59 -7.13
C ALA A 16 -5.02 10.60 -6.02
N LYS A 17 -6.32 10.79 -5.73
CA LYS A 17 -6.82 11.74 -4.74
C LYS A 17 -7.38 11.01 -3.52
N VAL A 18 -7.08 11.54 -2.34
CA VAL A 18 -7.58 11.05 -1.05
C VAL A 18 -8.57 12.08 -0.49
N SER A 19 -9.67 11.59 0.09
CA SER A 19 -10.66 12.45 0.74
C SER A 19 -10.13 13.02 2.05
N TYR A 20 -10.44 14.27 2.37
CA TYR A 20 -10.10 14.86 3.67
C TYR A 20 -10.83 14.18 4.85
N ASN A 21 -11.93 13.48 4.57
CA ASN A 21 -12.69 12.67 5.52
C ASN A 21 -12.21 11.21 5.57
N ASP A 22 -11.11 10.87 4.90
CA ASP A 22 -10.46 9.57 5.09
C ASP A 22 -9.98 9.45 6.53
N ARG A 23 -10.37 8.36 7.21
CA ARG A 23 -10.04 8.15 8.62
C ARG A 23 -8.54 7.94 8.84
N GLY A 24 -7.80 7.49 7.84
CA GLY A 24 -6.34 7.48 7.86
C GLY A 24 -5.76 8.89 7.94
N TYR A 25 -6.36 9.86 7.26
CA TYR A 25 -5.94 11.26 7.34
C TYR A 25 -6.34 11.93 8.67
N VAL A 26 -7.55 11.64 9.16
CA VAL A 26 -8.10 12.30 10.36
C VAL A 26 -7.59 11.69 11.66
N PHE A 27 -7.34 10.38 11.70
CA PHE A 27 -7.04 9.64 12.93
C PHE A 27 -5.80 8.74 12.85
N GLY A 28 -5.21 8.55 11.67
CA GLY A 28 -4.22 7.50 11.47
C GLY A 28 -4.82 6.09 11.52
N ASP A 29 -6.13 5.95 11.25
CA ASP A 29 -6.86 4.68 11.29
C ASP A 29 -6.58 3.84 10.04
N GLY A 30 -5.40 3.21 10.03
CA GLY A 30 -4.91 2.40 8.93
C GLY A 30 -3.58 1.71 9.22
N ILE A 31 -3.11 0.94 8.24
CA ILE A 31 -1.87 0.17 8.26
C ILE A 31 -1.11 0.36 6.94
N TYR A 32 0.19 0.03 6.91
CA TYR A 32 1.00 0.13 5.71
C TYR A 32 2.10 -0.95 5.65
N GLU A 33 2.64 -1.16 4.45
CA GLU A 33 3.84 -1.93 4.19
C GLU A 33 4.79 -1.22 3.24
N TYR A 34 6.07 -1.59 3.32
CA TYR A 34 7.11 -1.12 2.42
C TYR A 34 7.99 -2.29 1.98
N ILE A 35 7.87 -2.67 0.70
CA ILE A 35 8.41 -3.91 0.15
C ILE A 35 9.51 -3.59 -0.85
N ARG A 36 10.69 -4.19 -0.68
CA ARG A 36 11.82 -3.94 -1.59
C ARG A 36 11.66 -4.67 -2.91
N VAL A 37 12.13 -4.02 -3.98
CA VAL A 37 12.26 -4.56 -5.33
C VAL A 37 13.74 -4.57 -5.71
N TYR A 38 14.23 -5.72 -6.18
CA TYR A 38 15.59 -5.90 -6.67
C TYR A 38 15.55 -6.64 -8.01
N ASN A 39 16.13 -6.04 -9.05
CA ASN A 39 16.13 -6.57 -10.42
C ASN A 39 14.71 -6.96 -10.88
N GLY A 40 13.73 -6.08 -10.64
CA GLY A 40 12.31 -6.30 -10.94
C GLY A 40 11.60 -7.31 -10.04
N LYS A 41 12.25 -7.87 -9.02
CA LYS A 41 11.68 -8.91 -8.16
C LYS A 41 11.37 -8.39 -6.76
N LEU A 42 10.16 -8.67 -6.29
CA LEU A 42 9.72 -8.37 -4.93
C LEU A 42 10.45 -9.27 -3.93
N PHE A 43 11.03 -8.66 -2.90
CA PHE A 43 11.77 -9.35 -1.84
C PHE A 43 10.86 -9.64 -0.64
N THR A 44 10.84 -10.90 -0.18
CA THR A 44 10.06 -11.36 1.00
C THR A 44 8.59 -10.91 0.98
N VAL A 45 7.99 -10.88 -0.22
CA VAL A 45 6.68 -10.25 -0.47
C VAL A 45 5.54 -10.97 0.24
N THR A 46 5.62 -12.29 0.35
CA THR A 46 4.64 -13.11 1.06
C THR A 46 4.59 -12.71 2.53
N GLU A 47 5.75 -12.63 3.18
CA GLU A 47 5.86 -12.28 4.61
C GLU A 47 5.37 -10.85 4.88
N HIS A 48 5.62 -9.90 3.96
CA HIS A 48 5.07 -8.56 4.03
C HIS A 48 3.54 -8.57 3.96
N TYR A 49 2.94 -9.32 3.04
CA TYR A 49 1.48 -9.34 2.89
C TYR A 49 0.74 -10.17 3.95
N GLU A 50 1.35 -11.22 4.47
CA GLU A 50 0.86 -11.89 5.68
C GLU A 50 0.83 -10.91 6.87
N ARG A 51 1.87 -10.08 7.03
CA ARG A 51 1.90 -9.05 8.07
C ARG A 51 0.89 -7.93 7.81
N PHE A 52 0.73 -7.49 6.57
CA PHE A 52 -0.25 -6.47 6.18
C PHE A 52 -1.68 -6.89 6.54
N LEU A 53 -2.10 -8.08 6.11
CA LEU A 53 -3.43 -8.61 6.41
C LEU A 53 -3.63 -8.91 7.89
N ARG A 54 -2.62 -9.46 8.57
CA ARG A 54 -2.66 -9.62 10.03
C ARG A 54 -2.85 -8.27 10.73
N SER A 55 -2.11 -7.25 10.34
CA SER A 55 -2.17 -5.92 10.97
C SER A 55 -3.52 -5.23 10.73
N ALA A 56 -4.12 -5.41 9.55
CA ALA A 56 -5.48 -4.96 9.27
C ALA A 56 -6.49 -5.66 10.20
N ASN A 57 -6.38 -6.98 10.36
CA ASN A 57 -7.25 -7.74 11.27
C ASN A 57 -7.12 -7.31 12.75
N GLU A 58 -5.91 -6.99 13.24
CA GLU A 58 -5.71 -6.50 14.62
C GLU A 58 -6.46 -5.20 14.93
N ILE A 59 -6.80 -4.40 13.92
CA ILE A 59 -7.60 -3.18 14.06
C ILE A 59 -9.05 -3.35 13.59
N GLY A 60 -9.49 -4.59 13.35
CA GLY A 60 -10.83 -4.89 12.83
C GLY A 60 -11.09 -4.24 11.47
N LEU A 61 -10.10 -4.27 10.58
CA LEU A 61 -10.19 -3.81 9.20
C LEU A 61 -10.12 -5.02 8.27
N ASP A 62 -11.23 -5.36 7.63
CA ASP A 62 -11.26 -6.40 6.59
C ASP A 62 -11.03 -5.76 5.21
N LEU A 63 -10.00 -6.22 4.50
CA LEU A 63 -9.63 -5.69 3.19
C LEU A 63 -10.22 -6.48 2.03
N ASN A 64 -10.76 -7.69 2.26
CA ASN A 64 -11.22 -8.59 1.20
C ASN A 64 -10.15 -8.89 0.12
N TYR A 65 -8.88 -9.00 0.51
CA TYR A 65 -7.79 -9.44 -0.37
C TYR A 65 -7.06 -10.65 0.21
N SER A 66 -6.69 -11.58 -0.65
CA SER A 66 -5.70 -12.63 -0.36
C SER A 66 -4.27 -12.13 -0.52
N VAL A 67 -3.32 -12.86 0.07
CA VAL A 67 -1.88 -12.59 -0.10
C VAL A 67 -1.50 -12.67 -1.58
N GLU A 68 -2.02 -13.66 -2.31
CA GLU A 68 -1.75 -13.87 -3.73
C GLU A 68 -2.23 -12.70 -4.59
N GLU A 69 -3.42 -12.15 -4.31
CA GLU A 69 -3.95 -10.99 -5.03
C GLU A 69 -3.10 -9.73 -4.81
N LEU A 70 -2.62 -9.51 -3.58
CA LEU A 70 -1.74 -8.39 -3.27
C LEU A 70 -0.37 -8.53 -3.92
N ILE A 71 0.18 -9.74 -3.98
CA ILE A 71 1.42 -10.03 -4.72
C ILE A 71 1.23 -9.76 -6.22
N GLU A 72 0.11 -10.19 -6.80
CA GLU A 72 -0.15 -10.01 -8.23
C GLU A 72 -0.37 -8.53 -8.59
N LEU A 73 -1.12 -7.80 -7.76
CA LEU A 73 -1.25 -6.34 -7.85
C LEU A 73 0.12 -5.66 -7.83
N SER A 74 0.98 -6.06 -6.90
CA SER A 74 2.33 -5.53 -6.73
C SER A 74 3.21 -5.75 -7.94
N ARG A 75 3.18 -6.96 -8.52
CA ARG A 75 3.91 -7.31 -9.74
C ARG A 75 3.45 -6.44 -10.91
N LYS A 76 2.14 -6.31 -11.11
CA LYS A 76 1.57 -5.43 -12.14
C LYS A 76 2.06 -3.99 -11.98
N LEU A 77 2.13 -3.48 -10.75
CA LEU A 77 2.58 -2.12 -10.49
C LEU A 77 4.09 -1.95 -10.79
N VAL A 78 4.92 -2.92 -10.40
CA VAL A 78 6.36 -2.95 -10.73
C VAL A 78 6.57 -2.99 -12.24
N ASP A 79 5.82 -3.82 -12.96
CA ASP A 79 5.93 -3.96 -14.40
C ASP A 79 5.46 -2.69 -15.13
N MET A 80 4.30 -2.12 -14.76
CA MET A 80 3.77 -0.88 -15.34
C MET A 80 4.70 0.31 -15.15
N ASN A 81 5.39 0.37 -14.01
CA ASN A 81 6.31 1.44 -13.66
C ASN A 81 7.77 1.14 -13.98
N GLN A 82 8.07 -0.04 -14.56
CA GLN A 82 9.40 -0.47 -15.00
C GLN A 82 10.44 -0.38 -13.88
N ILE A 83 10.10 -0.86 -12.68
CA ILE A 83 10.94 -0.74 -11.49
C ILE A 83 12.01 -1.84 -11.47
N GLU A 84 13.25 -1.47 -11.74
CA GLU A 84 14.40 -2.39 -11.62
C GLU A 84 14.85 -2.53 -10.16
N THR A 85 15.22 -1.41 -9.51
CA THR A 85 15.56 -1.39 -8.09
C THR A 85 14.80 -0.28 -7.40
N GLY A 86 14.16 -0.60 -6.28
CA GLY A 86 13.22 0.32 -5.67
C GLY A 86 12.36 -0.33 -4.62
N ALA A 87 11.15 0.18 -4.42
CA ALA A 87 10.21 -0.39 -3.48
C ALA A 87 8.77 -0.16 -3.93
N ILE A 88 7.87 -0.95 -3.36
CA ILE A 88 6.45 -0.69 -3.30
C ILE A 88 6.12 -0.16 -1.91
N TYR A 89 5.37 0.93 -1.86
CA TYR A 89 4.62 1.33 -0.68
C TYR A 89 3.15 0.96 -0.91
N ILE A 90 2.51 0.40 0.11
CA ILE A 90 1.07 0.14 0.12
C ILE A 90 0.51 0.49 1.49
N GLN A 91 -0.64 1.15 1.52
CA GLN A 91 -1.40 1.40 2.74
C GLN A 91 -2.86 1.06 2.55
N ALA A 92 -3.51 0.70 3.66
CA ALA A 92 -4.95 0.61 3.75
C ALA A 92 -5.47 1.43 4.94
N THR A 93 -6.59 2.12 4.77
CA THR A 93 -7.27 2.86 5.83
C THR A 93 -8.68 2.33 5.99
N ARG A 94 -9.34 2.63 7.12
CA ARG A 94 -10.76 2.31 7.32
C ARG A 94 -11.69 3.01 6.33
N GLY A 95 -11.19 3.91 5.48
CA GLY A 95 -11.98 4.57 4.46
C GLY A 95 -12.60 5.88 4.93
N VAL A 96 -13.60 6.34 4.17
CA VAL A 96 -14.15 7.69 4.29
C VAL A 96 -15.44 7.67 5.11
N ALA A 97 -15.48 8.46 6.18
CA ALA A 97 -16.67 8.65 7.00
C ALA A 97 -16.66 10.03 7.66
N GLU A 98 -17.82 10.51 8.13
CA GLU A 98 -17.86 11.71 8.95
C GLU A 98 -16.99 11.55 10.22
N ARG A 99 -16.41 12.66 10.68
CA ARG A 99 -15.46 12.65 11.80
C ARG A 99 -16.13 12.22 13.11
N ASN A 100 -15.92 10.97 13.49
CA ASN A 100 -16.28 10.40 14.78
C ASN A 100 -15.23 9.35 15.19
N HIS A 101 -14.91 9.24 16.48
CA HIS A 101 -13.91 8.28 16.97
C HIS A 101 -14.39 6.84 16.85
N SER A 102 -15.68 6.59 17.10
CA SER A 102 -16.29 5.28 16.91
C SER A 102 -16.14 4.80 15.47
N PHE A 103 -16.09 3.48 15.28
CA PHE A 103 -16.11 2.91 13.94
C PHE A 103 -17.43 3.27 13.23
N PRO A 104 -17.40 3.52 11.90
CA PRO A 104 -18.59 3.85 11.14
C PRO A 104 -19.67 2.77 11.26
N THR A 105 -20.94 3.20 11.30
CA THR A 105 -22.09 2.30 11.24
C THR A 105 -23.12 2.92 10.28
N PRO A 106 -23.44 2.27 9.15
CA PRO A 106 -22.90 1.00 8.67
C PRO A 106 -21.38 1.07 8.39
N GLU A 107 -20.76 -0.10 8.24
CA GLU A 107 -19.35 -0.19 7.81
C GLU A 107 -19.17 0.52 6.46
N VAL A 108 -17.96 1.03 6.24
CA VAL A 108 -17.58 1.73 5.00
C VAL A 108 -16.45 0.97 4.33
N GLU A 109 -16.33 1.11 3.01
CA GLU A 109 -15.29 0.46 2.23
C GLU A 109 -13.89 0.99 2.62
N PRO A 110 -12.92 0.09 2.91
CA PRO A 110 -11.53 0.47 3.11
C PRO A 110 -10.96 1.20 1.88
N ALA A 111 -10.09 2.18 2.11
CA ALA A 111 -9.32 2.79 1.04
C ALA A 111 -7.94 2.13 0.98
N ILE A 112 -7.49 1.74 -0.21
CA ILE A 112 -6.18 1.14 -0.45
C ILE A 112 -5.46 1.94 -1.52
N VAL A 113 -4.23 2.35 -1.22
CA VAL A 113 -3.34 2.98 -2.21
C VAL A 113 -1.98 2.30 -2.20
N ALA A 114 -1.45 2.03 -3.40
CA ALA A 114 -0.10 1.52 -3.58
C ALA A 114 0.61 2.27 -4.72
N TYR A 115 1.90 2.55 -4.51
CA TYR A 115 2.75 3.16 -5.53
C TYR A 115 4.18 2.61 -5.43
N THR A 116 4.95 2.79 -6.49
CA THR A 116 6.35 2.38 -6.52
C THR A 116 7.27 3.57 -6.39
N LYS A 117 8.47 3.35 -5.88
CA LYS A 117 9.55 4.34 -5.93
C LYS A 117 10.83 3.68 -6.44
N SER A 118 11.41 4.23 -7.50
CA SER A 118 12.73 3.82 -7.99
C SER A 118 13.83 4.52 -7.18
N TYR A 119 14.81 3.76 -6.71
CA TYR A 119 16.03 4.28 -6.09
C TYR A 119 17.05 3.16 -5.90
N ASP A 120 18.32 3.53 -6.03
CA ASP A 120 19.44 2.60 -5.91
C ASP A 120 19.64 2.08 -4.49
N ARG A 121 20.42 1.00 -4.40
CA ARG A 121 20.94 0.56 -3.10
C ARG A 121 21.95 1.60 -2.60
N PRO A 122 21.84 2.05 -1.35
CA PRO A 122 22.82 2.93 -0.75
C PRO A 122 24.10 2.14 -0.37
N TYR A 123 24.80 1.60 -1.36
CA TYR A 123 26.00 0.78 -1.14
C TYR A 123 27.05 1.53 -0.33
N ASP A 124 27.24 2.82 -0.62
CA ASP A 124 28.19 3.70 0.08
C ASP A 124 27.91 3.84 1.59
N HIS A 125 26.70 3.54 2.05
CA HIS A 125 26.30 3.60 3.46
C HIS A 125 26.38 2.24 4.18
N LEU A 126 26.58 1.15 3.44
CA LEU A 126 26.64 -0.22 3.99
C LEU A 126 28.07 -0.68 4.28
N GLU A 127 29.08 -0.12 3.60
CA GLU A 127 30.50 -0.49 3.81
C GLU A 127 31.15 0.19 5.04
N MET A 128 30.40 0.99 5.81
CA MET A 128 30.90 1.70 7.00
C MET A 128 30.59 1.00 8.34
N VAL A 129 30.22 -0.28 8.34
CA VAL A 129 29.98 -1.09 9.55
C VAL A 129 30.88 -2.33 9.58
#